data_AF-A0A943S8E3-F1
#
_entry.id   AF-A0A943S8E3-F1
#
_cell.length_a   1.000
_cell.length_b   1.000
_cell.length_c   1.000
_cell.angle_alpha   90.00
_cell.angle_beta   90.00
_cell.angle_gamma   90.00
#
_symmetry.space_group_name_H-M   'P 1'
#
loop_
_entity.id
_entity.type
_entity.pdbx_description
1 polymer ?
#
loop_
_entity_poly.entity_id
_entity_poly.type
_entity_poly.pdbx_seq_one_letter_code
_entity_poly.pdbx_strand_id
1 'polypeptide(L)' 'MVKRKTKQALEGKLNELKMNLENNYKDLARTALKEYQELVEQYRSSGELKEKDYGKYKQIADEYEMRMQNYHH' A
#
# COMPACT_ATOMS: atom_id res chain seq x y z
N MET A 1 18.42 -4.81 -0.35
CA MET A 1 17.80 -4.43 0.92
C MET A 1 17.15 -3.08 0.71
N VAL A 2 15.85 -3.01 0.95
CA VAL A 2 15.11 -1.75 0.98
C VAL A 2 15.63 -0.87 2.11
N LYS A 3 15.74 0.44 1.85
CA LYS A 3 16.12 1.40 2.89
C LYS A 3 15.08 1.40 4.00
N ARG A 4 15.52 1.48 5.26
CA ARG A 4 14.62 1.48 6.43
C ARG A 4 13.53 2.57 6.32
N LYS A 5 13.89 3.76 5.85
CA LYS A 5 12.94 4.88 5.65
C LYS A 5 11.83 4.53 4.66
N THR A 6 12.20 3.99 3.49
CA THR A 6 11.27 3.51 2.45
C THR A 6 10.31 2.46 3.01
N LYS A 7 10.84 1.48 3.75
CA LYS A 7 10.01 0.46 4.41
C LYS A 7 9.02 1.09 5.41
N GLN A 8 9.49 1.99 6.27
CA GLN A 8 8.64 2.65 7.27
C GLN A 8 7.54 3.50 6.64
N ALA A 9 7.82 4.18 5.53
CA ALA A 9 6.82 4.97 4.82
C ALA A 9 5.71 4.08 4.22
N LEU A 10 6.10 2.97 3.58
CA LEU A 10 5.16 1.98 3.05
C LEU A 10 4.33 1.32 4.15
N GLU A 11 4.97 0.91 5.25
CA GLU A 11 4.27 0.32 6.41
C GLU A 11 3.32 1.31 7.08
N GLY A 12 3.68 2.60 7.14
CA GLY A 12 2.83 3.65 7.66
C GLY A 12 1.53 3.80 6.86
N LYS A 13 1.62 3.88 5.53
CA LYS A 13 0.44 3.95 4.65
C LYS A 13 -0.40 2.68 4.69
N LEU A 14 0.25 1.52 4.80
CA LEU A 14 -0.47 0.26 4.97
C LEU A 14 -1.23 0.20 6.31
N ASN A 15 -0.67 0.77 7.38
CA ASN A 15 -1.35 0.84 8.67
C ASN A 15 -2.55 1.79 8.64
N GLU A 16 -2.41 2.93 7.97
CA GLU A 16 -3.52 3.88 7.74
C GLU A 16 -4.67 3.22 6.97
N LEU A 17 -4.36 2.48 5.89
CA LEU A 17 -5.33 1.70 5.14
C LEU A 17 -6.09 0.70 6.02
N LYS A 18 -5.38 -0.07 6.84
CA LYS A 18 -5.98 -1.06 7.76
C LYS A 18 -6.91 -0.38 8.75
N MET A 19 -6.46 0.69 9.40
CA MET A 19 -7.28 1.45 10.34
C MET A 19 -8.55 1.99 9.67
N ASN A 20 -8.44 2.52 8.45
CA ASN A 20 -9.61 3.01 7.70
C ASN A 20 -10.59 1.88 7.38
N LEU A 21 -10.11 0.69 7.02
CA LEU A 21 -10.95 -0.48 6.79
C LEU A 21 -11.63 -0.97 8.08
N GLU A 22 -10.89 -1.04 9.19
CA GLU A 22 -11.43 -1.44 10.50
C GLU A 22 -12.52 -0.48 11.01
N ASN A 23 -12.42 0.80 10.66
CA ASN A 23 -13.43 1.82 10.98
C ASN A 23 -14.52 1.98 9.90
N ASN A 24 -14.51 1.14 8.86
CA ASN A 24 -15.46 1.20 7.72
C ASN A 24 -15.45 2.52 6.93
N TYR A 25 -14.36 3.28 6.98
CA TYR A 25 -14.17 4.49 6.17
C TYR A 25 -13.72 4.11 4.75
N LYS A 26 -14.67 3.67 3.92
CA LYS A 26 -14.39 3.15 2.55
C LYS A 26 -13.65 4.15 1.66
N ASP A 27 -14.02 5.43 1.70
CA ASP A 27 -13.37 6.47 0.89
C ASP A 27 -11.94 6.75 1.37
N LEU A 28 -11.73 6.85 2.69
CA LEU A 28 -10.39 7.03 3.26
C LEU A 28 -9.49 5.81 3.01
N ALA A 29 -10.04 4.61 3.09
CA ALA A 29 -9.33 3.39 2.71
C ALA A 29 -8.93 3.42 1.23
N ARG A 30 -9.81 3.88 0.33
CA ARG A 30 -9.51 3.97 -1.11
C ARG A 30 -8.39 4.97 -1.37
N THR A 31 -8.42 6.11 -0.70
CA THR A 31 -7.35 7.12 -0.78
C THR A 31 -6.04 6.56 -0.27
N ALA A 32 -6.02 5.93 0.92
CA ALA A 32 -4.80 5.36 1.49
C ALA A 32 -4.20 4.24 0.63
N LEU A 33 -5.04 3.41 0.00
CA LEU A 33 -4.58 2.38 -0.94
C LEU A 33 -3.95 3.00 -2.20
N LYS A 34 -4.59 4.02 -2.77
CA LYS A 34 -4.05 4.73 -3.94
C LYS A 34 -2.70 5.38 -3.62
N GLU A 35 -2.61 6.08 -2.49
CA GLU A 35 -1.35 6.70 -2.05
C GLU A 35 -0.25 5.66 -1.82
N TYR A 36 -0.61 4.49 -1.27
CA TYR A 36 0.32 3.37 -1.13
C TYR A 36 0.83 2.87 -2.49
N GLN A 37 -0.07 2.67 -3.46
CA GLN A 37 0.29 2.25 -4.82
C GLN A 37 1.22 3.27 -5.50
N GLU A 38 0.88 4.56 -5.41
CA GLU A 38 1.71 5.65 -5.95
C GLU A 38 3.10 5.65 -5.30
N LEU A 39 3.18 5.45 -3.98
CA LEU A 39 4.44 5.42 -3.25
C LEU A 39 5.31 4.20 -3.65
N VAL A 40 4.71 3.03 -3.86
CA VAL A 40 5.40 1.83 -4.35
C VAL A 40 6.00 2.06 -5.74
N GLU A 41 5.22 2.65 -6.67
CA GLU A 41 5.70 2.99 -8.02
C GLU A 41 6.79 4.06 -7.99
N GLN A 42 6.64 5.10 -7.17
CA GLN A 42 7.66 6.13 -6.98
C GLN A 42 8.99 5.53 -6.50
N TYR A 43 8.95 4.67 -5.48
CA TYR A 43 10.17 4.03 -4.97
C TYR A 43 10.78 3.02 -5.94
N ARG A 44 9.98 2.37 -6.78
CA ARG A 44 10.50 1.58 -7.90
C ARG A 44 11.22 2.48 -8.90
N SER A 45 10.56 3.56 -9.34
CA SER A 45 11.11 4.47 -10.35
C SER A 45 12.36 5.21 -9.88
N SER A 46 12.47 5.52 -8.58
CA SER A 46 13.66 6.15 -8.00
C SER A 46 14.80 5.17 -7.70
N GLY A 47 14.58 3.86 -7.88
CA GLY A 47 15.55 2.81 -7.56
C GLY A 47 15.69 2.51 -6.07
N GLU A 48 14.86 3.09 -5.21
CA GLU A 48 14.84 2.81 -3.77
C GLU A 48 14.23 1.45 -3.44
N LEU A 49 13.40 0.94 -4.34
CA LEU A 49 12.78 -0.38 -4.29
C LEU A 49 13.39 -1.29 -5.38
N LYS A 50 14.02 -2.39 -4.98
CA LYS A 50 14.51 -3.40 -5.94
C LYS A 50 13.35 -4.26 -6.43
N GLU A 51 13.46 -4.85 -7.63
CA GLU A 51 12.39 -5.66 -8.24
C GLU A 51 11.82 -6.74 -7.31
N LYS A 52 12.68 -7.46 -6.58
CA LYS A 52 12.25 -8.47 -5.60
C LYS A 52 11.37 -7.90 -4.49
N ASP A 53 11.71 -6.70 -4.00
CA ASP A 53 10.95 -6.04 -2.93
C ASP A 53 9.69 -5.37 -3.51
N TYR A 54 9.78 -4.80 -4.71
CA TYR A 54 8.66 -4.26 -5.46
C TYR A 54 7.54 -5.28 -5.67
N GLY A 55 7.86 -6.50 -6.13
CA GLY A 55 6.87 -7.54 -6.34
C GLY A 55 6.06 -7.84 -5.07
N LYS A 56 6.71 -7.84 -3.90
CA LYS A 56 6.03 -8.05 -2.61
C LYS A 56 5.08 -6.91 -2.26
N TYR A 57 5.53 -5.66 -2.36
CA TYR A 57 4.70 -4.51 -2.01
C TYR A 57 3.55 -4.29 -3.00
N LYS A 58 3.77 -4.58 -4.28
CA LYS A 58 2.72 -4.59 -5.29
C LYS A 58 1.67 -5.67 -5.01
N GLN A 59 2.09 -6.89 -4.72
CA GLN A 59 1.15 -7.97 -4.36
C GLN A 59 0.28 -7.58 -3.15
N ILE A 60 0.86 -6.92 -2.14
CA ILE A 60 0.09 -6.41 -1.00
C ILE A 60 -0.97 -5.41 -1.47
N ALA A 61 -0.62 -4.45 -2.33
CA ALA A 61 -1.60 -3.49 -2.87
C ALA A 61 -2.75 -4.20 -3.60
N ASP A 62 -2.41 -5.14 -4.48
CA ASP A 62 -3.39 -5.90 -5.28
C ASP A 62 -4.35 -6.71 -4.38
N GLU A 63 -3.83 -7.31 -3.30
CA GLU A 63 -4.63 -8.03 -2.30
C GLU A 63 -5.64 -7.11 -1.60
N TYR A 64 -5.23 -5.91 -1.20
CA TYR A 64 -6.15 -4.93 -0.60
C TYR A 64 -7.17 -4.40 -1.60
N GLU A 65 -6.76 -4.16 -2.85
CA GLU A 65 -7.67 -3.73 -3.92
C GLU A 65 -8.79 -4.75 -4.14
N MET A 66 -8.44 -6.04 -4.26
CA MET A 66 -9.42 -7.12 -4.38
C MET A 66 -10.34 -7.25 -3.16
N ARG A 67 -9.80 -7.11 -1.95
CA ARG A 67 -10.61 -7.12 -0.71
C ARG A 67 -11.60 -5.97 -0.68
N MET A 68 -11.19 -4.79 -1.14
CA MET A 68 -12.03 -3.60 -1.18
C MET A 68 -13.10 -3.66 -2.27
N GLN A 69 -12.81 -4.27 -3.41
CA GLN A 69 -13.81 -4.51 -4.46
C GLN A 69 -14.92 -5.46 -3.99
N ASN A 70 -14.57 -6.48 -3.20
CA ASN A 70 -15.52 -7.43 -2.63
C ASN A 70 -16.09 -6.98 -1.26
N TYR A 71 -15.81 -5.75 -0.83
CA TYR A 71 -16.24 -5.24 0.49
C TYR A 71 -17.71 -4.79 0.44
N HIS A 72 -18.61 -5.77 0.39
CA HIS A 72 -20.03 -5.60 0.67
C HIS A 72 -20.23 -5.64 2.20
N HIS A 73 -20.79 -4.55 2.75
CA HIS A 73 -21.31 -4.54 4.12
C HIS A 73 -22.73 -5.07 4.09
#